data_AF-A0A0D0A7B7-F1
#
_entry.id   AF-A0A0D0A7B7-F1
#
_cell.length_a   1.000
_cell.length_b   1.000
_cell.length_c   1.000
_cell.angle_alpha   90.00
_cell.angle_beta   90.00
_cell.angle_gamma   90.00
#
_symmetry.space_group_name_H-M   'P 1'
#
loop_
_entity.id
_entity.type
_entity.pdbx_description
1 polymer ?
#
loop_
_entity_poly.entity_id
_entity_poly.type
_entity_poly.pdbx_seq_one_letter_code
_entity_poly.pdbx_strand_id
1 'polypeptide(L)'
;MAIDTNFQLKRRDISSDEADPSLSKGWSYFVEEEKFKSHLKEHLSKTQEKSSCSNHNAMNMAETKLLQGLAATGVGMVDCAWHNFKCPNGIGDLQKGEKYINIDYLFFSTLRNNCHNVLNMSYDIACQWHKNLQSRMELLPKSHHLSYLRIFIRFFVPKFHLPAHIKKCQTMFSFNFTHFVGCMDGEAPEHGWSNIHLVASSTKAMGPSCRRDTLDDHFRDWNWKKVIGLGTHLVHKMQEAVIEKADHEAAFQEFNTAISSDHRPAWTVKMEKWEENPNDMSVTNPLESKSILCLKLVEMEAEELTCGIHLSLHPDISQSVLIMSGLDLEEEQRCVRAVSEAMGLHVSDIQKGTLTRMRNVLRCKIEMWRSAQVLYIPAIQILATTVISDSRQPFENTEDIYLMPRPMMCSKSFNSAFEWVRGQGSNTRVQNALAVCMHGKWHKVGWRVRLQDLKDEDVKPLVDPFSTETEGRHYLTWIWMMMGIDTGCDGGDMDGIHVEWCKSRARAMCWEEEVELLQEEMQRVLQFFDWQANWWDEQQDQIIWTHPMTARITL
;
A
#
# COMPACT_ATOMS: atom_id res chain seq x y z
N MET A 1 2.12 1.82 -16.28
CA MET A 1 1.58 0.50 -16.67
C MET A 1 1.28 -0.29 -15.41
N ALA A 2 0.26 -1.13 -15.44
CA ALA A 2 -0.13 -1.98 -14.33
C ALA A 2 -0.22 -3.43 -14.82
N ILE A 3 0.25 -4.39 -14.05
CA ILE A 3 0.21 -5.81 -14.36
C ILE A 3 -0.62 -6.54 -13.33
N ASP A 4 -1.46 -7.45 -13.79
CA ASP A 4 -2.14 -8.41 -12.92
C ASP A 4 -2.54 -9.69 -13.68
N THR A 5 -2.97 -10.70 -12.94
CA THR A 5 -3.44 -11.98 -13.47
C THR A 5 -4.85 -12.34 -12.99
N ASN A 6 -5.68 -12.77 -13.94
CA ASN A 6 -7.06 -13.16 -13.68
C ASN A 6 -7.23 -14.67 -13.81
N PHE A 7 -7.33 -15.36 -12.66
CA PHE A 7 -7.54 -16.80 -12.60
C PHE A 7 -8.99 -17.25 -12.77
N GLN A 8 -9.95 -16.32 -12.93
CA GLN A 8 -11.33 -16.69 -13.26
C GLN A 8 -11.48 -17.00 -14.76
N LEU A 9 -10.67 -16.35 -15.61
CA LEU A 9 -10.62 -16.57 -17.04
C LEU A 9 -9.88 -17.87 -17.39
N LYS A 10 -10.47 -19.01 -17.03
CA LYS A 10 -9.97 -20.36 -17.38
C LYS A 10 -10.46 -20.80 -18.74
N ARG A 11 -9.71 -21.65 -19.45
CA ARG A 11 -10.12 -22.32 -20.70
C ARG A 11 -9.94 -23.84 -20.60
N ARG A 12 -10.95 -24.60 -21.01
CA ARG A 12 -10.87 -26.06 -21.13
C ARG A 12 -10.05 -26.50 -22.34
N ASP A 13 -9.41 -27.65 -22.22
CA ASP A 13 -8.68 -28.28 -23.32
C ASP A 13 -9.63 -29.11 -24.20
N ILE A 14 -10.29 -28.45 -25.16
CA ILE A 14 -11.36 -29.04 -25.98
C ILE A 14 -11.18 -28.91 -27.49
N SER A 15 -10.19 -28.13 -27.95
CA SER A 15 -9.91 -27.86 -29.37
C SER A 15 -8.46 -27.37 -29.55
N SER A 16 -7.99 -27.31 -30.79
CA SER A 16 -6.65 -26.85 -31.17
C SER A 16 -6.68 -25.60 -32.05
N ASP A 17 -5.54 -24.91 -32.18
CA ASP A 17 -5.41 -23.70 -32.99
C ASP A 17 -5.59 -23.99 -34.51
N GLU A 18 -5.37 -25.24 -34.95
CA GLU A 18 -5.62 -25.67 -36.33
C GLU A 18 -7.11 -25.88 -36.65
N ALA A 19 -7.87 -26.39 -35.67
CA ALA A 19 -9.30 -26.62 -35.81
C ALA A 19 -10.14 -25.35 -35.58
N ASP A 20 -9.57 -24.38 -34.85
CA ASP A 20 -10.16 -23.08 -34.54
C ASP A 20 -9.10 -21.99 -34.76
N PRO A 21 -8.91 -21.49 -35.99
CA PRO A 21 -7.90 -20.48 -36.31
C PRO A 21 -8.36 -19.06 -35.93
N SER A 22 -7.44 -18.22 -35.43
CA SER A 22 -7.74 -16.84 -35.01
C SER A 22 -7.82 -15.88 -36.19
N LEU A 23 -8.73 -14.92 -36.07
CA LEU A 23 -8.88 -13.80 -36.97
C LEU A 23 -7.85 -12.69 -36.69
N SER A 24 -7.57 -12.39 -35.42
CA SER A 24 -6.69 -11.26 -35.04
C SER A 24 -5.21 -11.62 -35.03
N LYS A 25 -4.83 -12.85 -34.61
CA LYS A 25 -3.44 -13.35 -34.57
C LYS A 25 -2.41 -12.33 -34.03
N GLY A 26 -2.72 -11.67 -32.92
CA GLY A 26 -1.82 -10.69 -32.30
C GLY A 26 -1.88 -9.28 -32.90
N TRP A 27 -2.97 -8.93 -33.61
CA TRP A 27 -3.20 -7.57 -34.11
C TRP A 27 -3.99 -6.68 -33.13
N SER A 28 -4.39 -7.22 -31.98
CA SER A 28 -5.23 -6.55 -30.97
C SER A 28 -4.55 -6.54 -29.59
N TYR A 29 -5.20 -7.04 -28.54
CA TYR A 29 -4.68 -7.01 -27.16
C TYR A 29 -3.93 -8.28 -26.78
N PHE A 30 -4.38 -9.44 -27.27
CA PHE A 30 -3.61 -10.67 -27.11
C PHE A 30 -2.29 -10.61 -27.87
N VAL A 31 -1.23 -11.16 -27.27
CA VAL A 31 0.04 -11.39 -27.96
C VAL A 31 -0.11 -12.41 -29.09
N GLU A 32 0.82 -12.38 -30.04
CA GLU A 32 0.91 -13.41 -31.07
C GLU A 32 1.22 -14.78 -30.44
N GLU A 33 0.25 -15.68 -30.52
CA GLU A 33 0.23 -16.93 -29.75
C GLU A 33 1.37 -17.88 -30.10
N GLU A 34 1.70 -18.03 -31.39
CA GLU A 34 2.70 -19.02 -31.82
C GLU A 34 4.09 -18.68 -31.28
N LYS A 35 4.50 -17.41 -31.39
CA LYS A 35 5.75 -16.90 -30.82
C LYS A 35 5.73 -16.96 -29.30
N PHE A 36 4.61 -16.63 -28.67
CA PHE A 36 4.49 -16.68 -27.22
C PHE A 36 4.64 -18.12 -26.69
N LYS A 37 3.88 -19.08 -27.23
CA LYS A 37 3.99 -20.50 -26.86
C LYS A 37 5.38 -21.07 -27.14
N SER A 38 6.03 -20.65 -28.24
CA SER A 38 7.39 -21.09 -28.56
C SER A 38 8.39 -20.62 -27.51
N HIS A 39 8.34 -19.34 -27.12
CA HIS A 39 9.18 -18.78 -26.06
C HIS A 39 8.98 -19.52 -24.73
N LEU A 40 7.74 -19.83 -24.36
CA LEU A 40 7.43 -20.56 -23.13
C LEU A 40 7.99 -21.99 -23.14
N LYS A 41 7.93 -22.68 -24.28
CA LYS A 41 8.46 -24.06 -24.43
C LYS A 41 9.98 -24.10 -24.28
N GLU A 42 10.68 -23.13 -24.84
CA GLU A 42 12.16 -23.05 -24.80
C GLU A 42 12.72 -22.85 -23.39
N HIS A 43 11.94 -22.24 -22.50
CA HIS A 43 12.41 -21.79 -21.18
C HIS A 43 11.65 -22.43 -20.00
N LEU A 44 10.91 -23.51 -20.27
CA LEU A 44 10.01 -24.17 -19.31
C LEU A 44 10.73 -24.76 -18.07
N SER A 45 12.04 -25.00 -18.17
CA SER A 45 12.88 -25.62 -17.14
C SER A 45 13.42 -24.65 -16.09
N LYS A 46 13.22 -23.34 -16.25
CA LYS A 46 13.74 -22.34 -15.31
C LYS A 46 12.83 -22.24 -14.08
N THR A 47 13.39 -22.55 -12.91
CA THR A 47 12.71 -22.43 -11.63
C THR A 47 12.63 -20.97 -11.22
N GLN A 48 11.44 -20.53 -10.81
CA GLN A 48 11.22 -19.19 -10.26
C GLN A 48 11.72 -19.12 -8.81
N GLU A 49 12.34 -18.01 -8.45
CA GLU A 49 12.79 -17.75 -7.08
C GLU A 49 11.59 -17.63 -6.12
N LYS A 50 11.77 -18.10 -4.89
CA LYS A 50 10.73 -18.05 -3.85
C LYS A 50 10.57 -16.62 -3.32
N SER A 51 9.35 -16.29 -2.91
CA SER A 51 9.00 -14.98 -2.37
C SER A 51 9.74 -14.66 -1.06
N SER A 52 10.14 -13.40 -0.89
CA SER A 52 10.84 -12.89 0.30
C SER A 52 10.17 -11.70 1.00
N CYS A 53 9.24 -10.99 0.33
CA CYS A 53 8.52 -9.83 0.91
C CYS A 53 7.11 -10.15 1.46
N SER A 54 6.61 -11.39 1.33
CA SER A 54 5.32 -11.83 1.92
C SER A 54 5.08 -13.34 1.78
N ASN A 55 4.33 -13.91 2.72
CA ASN A 55 3.67 -15.22 2.58
C ASN A 55 2.45 -15.10 1.64
N HIS A 56 2.61 -14.55 0.44
CA HIS A 56 1.50 -14.51 -0.52
C HIS A 56 1.12 -15.95 -0.90
N ASN A 57 -0.07 -16.34 -0.45
CA ASN A 57 -0.73 -17.56 -0.87
C ASN A 57 -1.01 -17.60 -2.40
N ALA A 58 -0.89 -16.48 -3.12
CA ALA A 58 -1.11 -16.41 -4.57
C ALA A 58 -0.14 -17.31 -5.36
N MET A 59 1.16 -17.30 -5.02
CA MET A 59 2.14 -18.16 -5.69
C MET A 59 2.13 -19.59 -5.15
N ASN A 60 1.86 -19.77 -3.85
CA ASN A 60 1.88 -21.11 -3.23
C ASN A 60 0.61 -21.93 -3.50
N MET A 61 -0.54 -21.30 -3.78
CA MET A 61 -1.79 -22.02 -4.10
C MET A 61 -1.95 -22.36 -5.59
N ALA A 62 -1.18 -21.73 -6.48
CA ALA A 62 -1.24 -22.02 -7.92
C ALA A 62 -0.76 -23.43 -8.27
N GLU A 63 0.09 -24.04 -7.44
CA GLU A 63 0.63 -25.39 -7.69
C GLU A 63 -0.29 -26.53 -7.21
N THR A 64 -1.32 -26.27 -6.38
CA THR A 64 -1.96 -27.31 -5.56
C THR A 64 -3.38 -27.76 -5.97
N LYS A 65 -4.06 -27.09 -6.91
CA LYS A 65 -5.39 -27.54 -7.37
C LYS A 65 -5.30 -28.24 -8.73
N LEU A 66 -5.62 -29.54 -8.76
CA LEU A 66 -5.80 -30.42 -9.92
C LEU A 66 -6.21 -29.65 -11.19
N LEU A 67 -5.22 -29.28 -12.02
CA LEU A 67 -5.35 -28.55 -13.29
C LEU A 67 -5.81 -29.43 -14.46
N GLN A 68 -6.35 -30.62 -14.18
CA GLN A 68 -6.59 -31.63 -15.20
C GLN A 68 -7.73 -31.17 -16.15
N GLY A 69 -7.44 -31.09 -17.44
CA GLY A 69 -8.39 -30.71 -18.49
C GLY A 69 -8.52 -29.20 -18.77
N LEU A 70 -7.62 -28.36 -18.24
CA LEU A 70 -7.52 -26.94 -18.60
C LEU A 70 -6.31 -26.69 -19.51
N ALA A 71 -6.53 -25.97 -20.60
CA ALA A 71 -5.46 -25.49 -21.46
C ALA A 71 -4.94 -24.10 -21.04
N ALA A 72 -5.80 -23.29 -20.40
CA ALA A 72 -5.40 -22.04 -19.75
C ALA A 72 -6.02 -21.97 -18.34
N THR A 73 -5.18 -21.63 -17.37
CA THR A 73 -5.51 -21.53 -15.93
C THR A 73 -5.96 -20.14 -15.51
N GLY A 74 -5.71 -19.15 -16.36
CA GLY A 74 -6.02 -17.74 -16.19
C GLY A 74 -5.47 -16.94 -17.37
N VAL A 75 -5.55 -15.62 -17.26
CA VAL A 75 -5.01 -14.67 -18.23
C VAL A 75 -4.14 -13.67 -17.50
N GLY A 76 -2.93 -13.39 -18.02
CA GLY A 76 -2.11 -12.28 -17.58
C GLY A 76 -2.36 -11.05 -18.46
N MET A 77 -2.25 -9.86 -17.88
CA MET A 77 -2.57 -8.61 -18.57
C MET A 77 -1.64 -7.47 -18.14
N VAL A 78 -1.35 -6.60 -19.10
CA VAL A 78 -0.69 -5.31 -18.92
C VAL A 78 -1.66 -4.21 -19.35
N ASP A 79 -1.97 -3.30 -18.43
CA ASP A 79 -2.86 -2.17 -18.65
C ASP A 79 -2.14 -0.82 -18.52
N CYS A 80 -2.75 0.20 -19.10
CA CYS A 80 -2.43 1.58 -18.78
C CYS A 80 -2.96 1.89 -17.36
N ALA A 81 -2.04 2.04 -16.40
CA ALA A 81 -2.38 2.33 -15.00
C ALA A 81 -3.15 3.65 -14.80
N TRP A 82 -2.97 4.62 -15.69
CA TRP A 82 -3.59 5.94 -15.56
C TRP A 82 -5.00 5.99 -16.15
N HIS A 83 -5.17 5.46 -17.37
CA HIS A 83 -6.43 5.55 -18.10
C HIS A 83 -7.27 4.27 -18.04
N ASN A 84 -6.76 3.19 -17.44
CA ASN A 84 -7.35 1.84 -17.45
C ASN A 84 -7.57 1.27 -18.86
N PHE A 85 -6.78 1.69 -19.86
CA PHE A 85 -6.82 1.10 -21.20
C PHE A 85 -6.10 -0.25 -21.23
N LYS A 86 -6.70 -1.21 -21.93
CA LYS A 86 -6.05 -2.47 -22.28
C LYS A 86 -4.95 -2.18 -23.29
N CYS A 87 -3.73 -2.62 -22.99
CA CYS A 87 -2.59 -2.37 -23.88
C CYS A 87 -2.57 -3.36 -25.05
N PRO A 88 -2.22 -2.89 -26.27
CA PRO A 88 -1.95 -3.79 -27.39
C PRO A 88 -0.82 -4.76 -27.06
N ASN A 89 -0.99 -6.03 -27.42
CA ASN A 89 -0.05 -7.11 -27.09
C ASN A 89 0.29 -7.24 -25.58
N GLY A 90 -0.61 -6.81 -24.70
CA GLY A 90 -0.44 -6.88 -23.25
C GLY A 90 -1.06 -8.09 -22.60
N ILE A 91 -1.76 -8.94 -23.34
CA ILE A 91 -2.60 -10.01 -22.79
C ILE A 91 -2.14 -11.38 -23.28
N GLY A 92 -2.14 -12.37 -22.39
CA GLY A 92 -1.86 -13.75 -22.79
C GLY A 92 -2.38 -14.79 -21.81
N ASP A 93 -2.67 -15.99 -22.34
CA ASP A 93 -3.11 -17.13 -21.54
C ASP A 93 -2.00 -17.66 -20.63
N LEU A 94 -2.36 -18.05 -19.40
CA LEU A 94 -1.46 -18.66 -18.42
C LEU A 94 -1.62 -20.18 -18.41
N GLN A 95 -0.58 -20.92 -18.78
CA GLN A 95 -0.68 -22.37 -18.96
C GLN A 95 -0.70 -23.13 -17.63
N LYS A 96 0.06 -22.66 -16.63
CA LYS A 96 0.16 -23.28 -15.30
C LYS A 96 0.43 -22.21 -14.24
N GLY A 97 -0.62 -21.48 -13.87
CA GLY A 97 -0.51 -20.36 -12.94
C GLY A 97 0.30 -19.20 -13.51
N GLU A 98 0.48 -18.19 -12.68
CA GLU A 98 1.32 -17.04 -12.97
C GLU A 98 2.80 -17.40 -12.82
N LYS A 99 3.60 -17.05 -13.83
CA LYS A 99 5.06 -17.23 -13.84
C LYS A 99 5.72 -16.01 -14.42
N TYR A 100 6.94 -15.69 -13.96
CA TYR A 100 7.70 -14.54 -14.47
C TYR A 100 7.87 -14.57 -15.98
N ILE A 101 8.13 -15.74 -16.57
CA ILE A 101 8.28 -15.85 -18.03
C ILE A 101 7.04 -15.39 -18.81
N ASN A 102 5.83 -15.67 -18.30
CA ASN A 102 4.60 -15.20 -18.92
C ASN A 102 4.55 -13.67 -18.82
N ILE A 103 4.71 -13.13 -17.62
CA ILE A 103 4.59 -11.70 -17.32
C ILE A 103 5.67 -10.87 -18.04
N ASP A 104 6.92 -11.34 -18.04
CA ASP A 104 8.04 -10.70 -18.75
C ASP A 104 7.69 -10.55 -20.23
N TYR A 105 7.23 -11.63 -20.89
CA TYR A 105 6.87 -11.58 -22.30
C TYR A 105 5.76 -10.56 -22.57
N LEU A 106 4.68 -10.57 -21.79
CA LEU A 106 3.57 -9.62 -21.96
C LEU A 106 4.01 -8.17 -21.75
N PHE A 107 4.79 -7.91 -20.70
CA PHE A 107 5.32 -6.60 -20.37
C PHE A 107 6.19 -6.04 -21.50
N PHE A 108 7.17 -6.81 -21.97
CA PHE A 108 8.07 -6.35 -23.03
C PHE A 108 7.40 -6.33 -24.41
N SER A 109 6.39 -7.17 -24.65
CA SER A 109 5.59 -7.12 -25.89
C SER A 109 4.78 -5.83 -25.99
N THR A 110 4.20 -5.40 -24.86
CA THR A 110 3.52 -4.11 -24.73
C THR A 110 4.45 -2.93 -25.01
N LEU A 111 5.71 -3.01 -24.58
CA LEU A 111 6.67 -1.91 -24.72
C LEU A 111 7.33 -1.82 -26.08
N ARG A 112 7.21 -2.85 -26.93
CA ARG A 112 7.92 -2.96 -28.20
C ARG A 112 7.73 -1.76 -29.15
N ASN A 113 6.56 -1.12 -29.12
CA ASN A 113 6.21 -0.01 -30.00
C ASN A 113 6.10 1.33 -29.28
N ASN A 114 6.59 1.40 -28.03
CA ASN A 114 6.40 2.53 -27.15
C ASN A 114 7.76 3.18 -26.84
N CYS A 115 7.92 4.46 -27.19
CA CYS A 115 9.11 5.25 -26.88
C CYS A 115 8.87 6.11 -25.63
N HIS A 116 9.30 5.63 -24.47
CA HIS A 116 9.19 6.38 -23.22
C HIS A 116 10.57 6.58 -22.59
N ASN A 117 10.85 7.80 -22.11
CA ASN A 117 12.06 8.09 -21.33
C ASN A 117 11.91 7.67 -19.86
N VAL A 118 10.67 7.68 -19.35
CA VAL A 118 10.31 7.30 -17.99
C VAL A 118 9.15 6.32 -18.04
N LEU A 119 9.25 5.21 -17.32
CA LEU A 119 8.23 4.18 -17.25
C LEU A 119 7.89 3.86 -15.79
N ASN A 120 6.66 4.17 -15.38
CA ASN A 120 6.12 3.78 -14.08
C ASN A 120 5.34 2.46 -14.23
N MET A 121 5.65 1.47 -13.39
CA MET A 121 5.13 0.11 -13.46
C MET A 121 4.61 -0.34 -12.08
N SER A 122 3.31 -0.62 -11.95
CA SER A 122 2.74 -1.35 -10.80
C SER A 122 2.54 -2.84 -11.06
N TYR A 123 2.87 -3.65 -10.07
CA TYR A 123 2.57 -5.08 -10.05
C TYR A 123 2.54 -5.55 -8.59
N ASP A 124 1.62 -6.43 -8.21
CA ASP A 124 1.48 -6.95 -6.84
C ASP A 124 2.80 -7.37 -6.23
N ILE A 125 3.62 -8.06 -7.01
CA ILE A 125 4.91 -8.56 -6.57
C ILE A 125 6.07 -7.82 -7.23
N ALA A 126 5.87 -6.55 -7.58
CA ALA A 126 6.92 -5.70 -8.14
C ALA A 126 8.20 -5.73 -7.29
N CYS A 127 8.08 -5.77 -5.95
CA CYS A 127 9.23 -5.88 -5.01
C CYS A 127 10.13 -7.10 -5.22
N GLN A 128 9.66 -8.12 -5.93
CA GLN A 128 10.39 -9.35 -6.22
C GLN A 128 10.72 -9.44 -7.71
N TRP A 129 9.71 -9.19 -8.53
CA TRP A 129 9.78 -9.37 -9.97
C TRP A 129 10.86 -8.49 -10.62
N HIS A 130 11.01 -7.24 -10.16
CA HIS A 130 11.91 -6.28 -10.79
C HIS A 130 13.40 -6.61 -10.69
N LYS A 131 13.83 -7.34 -9.63
CA LYS A 131 15.25 -7.51 -9.27
C LYS A 131 16.12 -8.08 -10.38
N ASN A 132 15.61 -9.13 -11.05
CA ASN A 132 16.32 -9.83 -12.13
C ASN A 132 15.70 -9.53 -13.51
N LEU A 133 14.87 -8.49 -13.63
CA LEU A 133 14.11 -8.21 -14.85
C LEU A 133 15.02 -7.96 -16.05
N GLN A 134 16.12 -7.23 -15.87
CA GLN A 134 17.08 -6.96 -16.94
C GLN A 134 17.72 -8.25 -17.49
N SER A 135 18.18 -9.14 -16.61
CA SER A 135 18.75 -10.42 -17.03
C SER A 135 17.70 -11.34 -17.68
N ARG A 136 16.44 -11.27 -17.25
CA ARG A 136 15.35 -12.02 -17.89
C ARG A 136 14.97 -11.47 -19.25
N MET A 137 15.08 -10.15 -19.47
CA MET A 137 14.87 -9.53 -20.77
C MET A 137 15.82 -10.09 -21.84
N GLU A 138 17.05 -10.43 -21.48
CA GLU A 138 18.05 -11.00 -22.41
C GLU A 138 17.64 -12.37 -22.99
N LEU A 139 16.64 -13.03 -22.40
CA LEU A 139 16.06 -14.28 -22.87
C LEU A 139 14.97 -14.07 -23.93
N LEU A 140 14.51 -12.84 -24.10
CA LEU A 140 13.47 -12.51 -25.07
C LEU A 140 14.10 -12.29 -26.46
N PRO A 141 13.29 -12.31 -27.53
CA PRO A 141 13.77 -11.92 -28.84
C PRO A 141 14.30 -10.48 -28.79
N LYS A 142 15.37 -10.18 -29.55
CA LYS A 142 15.97 -8.83 -29.61
C LYS A 142 14.97 -7.71 -29.91
N SER A 143 13.87 -8.03 -30.60
CA SER A 143 12.77 -7.09 -30.87
C SER A 143 12.00 -6.62 -29.63
N HIS A 144 12.19 -7.27 -28.49
CA HIS A 144 11.56 -6.95 -27.19
C HIS A 144 12.56 -6.31 -26.21
N HIS A 145 13.81 -6.12 -26.61
CA HIS A 145 14.83 -5.55 -25.74
C HIS A 145 14.65 -4.03 -25.62
N LEU A 146 14.65 -3.54 -24.38
CA LEU A 146 14.70 -2.12 -24.07
C LEU A 146 16.15 -1.66 -23.94
N SER A 147 16.42 -0.44 -24.39
CA SER A 147 17.69 0.22 -24.07
C SER A 147 17.59 0.83 -22.67
N TYR A 148 18.09 0.12 -21.65
CA TYR A 148 18.17 0.63 -20.27
C TYR A 148 19.02 1.90 -20.13
N LEU A 149 19.82 2.25 -21.13
CA LEU A 149 20.55 3.53 -21.19
C LEU A 149 19.64 4.72 -21.52
N ARG A 150 18.42 4.48 -21.99
CA ARG A 150 17.47 5.51 -22.45
C ARG A 150 16.19 5.60 -21.63
N ILE A 151 15.88 4.56 -20.85
CA ILE A 151 14.60 4.43 -20.15
C ILE A 151 14.87 4.28 -18.65
N PHE A 152 14.30 5.18 -17.87
CA PHE A 152 14.25 5.07 -16.42
C PHE A 152 12.95 4.36 -16.00
N ILE A 153 13.05 3.23 -15.30
CA ILE A 153 11.89 2.44 -14.86
C ILE A 153 11.73 2.57 -13.34
N ARG A 154 10.54 2.98 -12.89
CA ARG A 154 10.13 2.96 -11.48
C ARG A 154 9.12 1.84 -11.25
N PHE A 155 9.27 1.17 -10.12
CA PHE A 155 8.46 0.02 -9.74
C PHE A 155 7.59 0.35 -8.52
N PHE A 156 6.34 -0.10 -8.58
CA PHE A 156 5.32 0.17 -7.58
C PHE A 156 4.55 -1.11 -7.24
N VAL A 157 3.99 -1.16 -6.04
CA VAL A 157 2.98 -2.14 -5.66
C VAL A 157 1.65 -1.38 -5.56
N PRO A 158 0.56 -1.88 -6.17
CA PRO A 158 -0.75 -1.23 -6.10
C PRO A 158 -1.19 -0.94 -4.65
N LYS A 159 -1.89 0.18 -4.44
CA LYS A 159 -2.20 0.72 -3.08
C LYS A 159 -2.96 -0.28 -2.19
N PHE A 160 -3.87 -1.09 -2.75
CA PHE A 160 -4.64 -2.09 -2.03
C PHE A 160 -3.77 -3.27 -1.57
N HIS A 161 -2.79 -3.65 -2.40
CA HIS A 161 -1.90 -4.79 -2.14
C HIS A 161 -0.73 -4.40 -1.24
N LEU A 162 -0.26 -3.15 -1.31
CA LEU A 162 0.91 -2.63 -0.60
C LEU A 162 0.94 -2.95 0.91
N PRO A 163 -0.16 -2.83 1.70
CA PRO A 163 -0.16 -3.17 3.12
C PRO A 163 0.18 -4.63 3.44
N ALA A 164 -0.02 -5.56 2.50
CA ALA A 164 0.31 -6.98 2.68
C ALA A 164 1.82 -7.28 2.58
N HIS A 165 2.63 -6.29 2.17
CA HIS A 165 4.08 -6.42 2.07
C HIS A 165 4.77 -5.99 3.37
N ILE A 166 6.02 -6.43 3.55
CA ILE A 166 6.88 -5.96 4.63
C ILE A 166 7.00 -4.43 4.66
N LYS A 167 7.22 -3.85 5.84
CA LYS A 167 7.28 -2.39 6.06
C LYS A 167 8.19 -1.64 5.10
N LYS A 168 9.35 -2.21 4.77
CA LYS A 168 10.28 -1.63 3.80
C LYS A 168 9.67 -1.46 2.40
N CYS A 169 8.83 -2.40 1.97
CA CYS A 169 8.15 -2.27 0.68
C CYS A 169 7.07 -1.19 0.69
N GLN A 170 6.40 -0.99 1.84
CA GLN A 170 5.30 -0.02 2.01
C GLN A 170 5.74 1.44 1.78
N THR A 171 7.02 1.75 1.87
CA THR A 171 7.58 3.07 1.56
C THR A 171 8.22 3.10 0.18
N MET A 172 9.05 2.12 -0.16
CA MET A 172 9.85 2.14 -1.40
C MET A 172 9.07 1.90 -2.69
N PHE A 173 7.95 1.18 -2.62
CA PHE A 173 7.09 0.86 -3.77
C PHE A 173 5.76 1.61 -3.72
N SER A 174 5.67 2.66 -2.90
CA SER A 174 4.46 3.45 -2.69
C SER A 174 4.32 4.55 -3.72
N PHE A 175 3.13 4.64 -4.33
CA PHE A 175 2.75 5.80 -5.14
C PHE A 175 2.70 7.10 -4.32
N ASN A 176 2.33 7.03 -3.04
CA ASN A 176 2.11 8.23 -2.21
C ASN A 176 3.41 8.98 -1.86
N PHE A 177 4.58 8.38 -2.10
CA PHE A 177 5.88 8.92 -1.71
C PHE A 177 6.84 9.06 -2.88
N THR A 178 6.32 9.04 -4.12
CA THR A 178 7.13 9.14 -5.34
C THR A 178 6.66 10.32 -6.17
N HIS A 179 7.61 11.06 -6.75
CA HIS A 179 7.31 12.17 -7.64
C HIS A 179 6.89 11.74 -9.04
N PHE A 180 6.15 12.65 -9.68
CA PHE A 180 5.69 12.58 -11.07
C PHE A 180 4.75 11.42 -11.35
N VAL A 181 3.93 11.05 -10.36
CA VAL A 181 2.89 10.02 -10.49
C VAL A 181 1.51 10.50 -10.02
N GLY A 182 1.40 11.72 -9.49
CA GLY A 182 0.16 12.27 -8.97
C GLY A 182 -0.47 11.36 -7.91
N CYS A 183 -1.78 11.20 -7.98
CA CYS A 183 -2.56 10.41 -7.02
C CYS A 183 -2.85 8.97 -7.47
N MET A 184 -2.16 8.45 -8.49
CA MET A 184 -2.35 7.11 -9.06
C MET A 184 -2.39 5.99 -7.98
N ASP A 185 -3.25 4.99 -8.16
CA ASP A 185 -3.38 3.84 -7.26
C ASP A 185 -2.71 2.55 -7.77
N GLY A 186 -2.56 2.41 -9.09
CA GLY A 186 -1.99 1.23 -9.74
C GLY A 186 -2.96 0.05 -9.88
N GLU A 187 -4.24 0.21 -9.55
CA GLU A 187 -5.29 -0.82 -9.45
C GLU A 187 -6.08 -1.01 -10.76
N ALA A 188 -5.60 -0.44 -11.87
CA ALA A 188 -6.27 -0.46 -13.16
C ALA A 188 -6.74 -1.85 -13.64
N PRO A 189 -5.93 -2.92 -13.53
CA PRO A 189 -6.35 -4.26 -13.95
C PRO A 189 -7.52 -4.81 -13.12
N GLU A 190 -7.45 -4.65 -11.78
CA GLU A 190 -8.47 -5.11 -10.82
C GLU A 190 -9.83 -4.47 -11.09
N HIS A 191 -9.86 -3.16 -11.35
CA HIS A 191 -11.10 -2.46 -11.76
C HIS A 191 -11.72 -3.07 -13.03
N GLY A 192 -10.87 -3.44 -14.01
CA GLY A 192 -11.31 -4.02 -15.27
C GLY A 192 -11.80 -5.47 -15.14
N TRP A 193 -11.40 -6.21 -14.11
CA TRP A 193 -11.77 -7.62 -13.94
C TRP A 193 -13.25 -7.84 -13.69
N SER A 194 -13.86 -6.97 -12.89
CA SER A 194 -15.31 -7.01 -12.62
C SER A 194 -16.16 -7.04 -13.89
N ASN A 195 -15.72 -6.35 -14.95
CA ASN A 195 -16.41 -6.27 -16.23
C ASN A 195 -16.26 -7.59 -17.02
N ILE A 196 -15.05 -8.11 -17.14
CA ILE A 196 -14.77 -9.30 -17.97
C ILE A 196 -15.19 -10.62 -17.29
N HIS A 197 -15.35 -10.65 -15.96
CA HIS A 197 -15.78 -11.86 -15.24
C HIS A 197 -17.15 -12.37 -15.72
N LEU A 198 -18.03 -11.49 -16.21
CA LEU A 198 -19.34 -11.87 -16.76
C LEU A 198 -19.24 -12.87 -17.92
N VAL A 199 -18.15 -12.80 -18.70
CA VAL A 199 -17.92 -13.69 -19.85
C VAL A 199 -16.96 -14.83 -19.56
N ALA A 200 -16.47 -14.94 -18.32
CA ALA A 200 -15.55 -16.02 -17.93
C ALA A 200 -16.17 -17.42 -18.11
N SER A 201 -17.47 -17.56 -17.84
CA SER A 201 -18.18 -18.84 -17.95
C SER A 201 -18.39 -19.28 -19.41
N SER A 202 -18.80 -18.35 -20.30
CA SER A 202 -19.03 -18.63 -21.72
C SER A 202 -17.71 -18.88 -22.46
N THR A 203 -16.70 -18.05 -22.22
CA THR A 203 -15.37 -18.17 -22.85
C THR A 203 -14.61 -19.42 -22.42
N LYS A 204 -14.95 -20.02 -21.26
CA LYS A 204 -14.27 -21.20 -20.72
C LYS A 204 -14.43 -22.46 -21.58
N ALA A 205 -15.53 -22.57 -22.31
CA ALA A 205 -15.85 -23.70 -23.17
C ALA A 205 -15.70 -23.38 -24.66
N MET A 206 -15.07 -22.25 -25.00
CA MET A 206 -14.75 -21.90 -26.39
C MET A 206 -13.44 -22.55 -26.84
N GLY A 207 -13.30 -22.73 -28.16
CA GLY A 207 -12.02 -23.05 -28.78
C GLY A 207 -10.97 -21.95 -28.53
N PRO A 208 -9.67 -22.25 -28.72
CA PRO A 208 -8.58 -21.34 -28.36
C PRO A 208 -8.68 -19.97 -29.05
N SER A 209 -8.96 -19.94 -30.34
CA SER A 209 -8.97 -18.70 -31.12
C SER A 209 -10.27 -17.94 -30.98
N CYS A 210 -11.40 -18.61 -31.11
CA CYS A 210 -12.72 -18.01 -30.89
C CYS A 210 -12.80 -17.35 -29.51
N ARG A 211 -12.18 -17.96 -28.48
CA ARG A 211 -12.07 -17.35 -27.15
C ARG A 211 -11.27 -16.05 -27.18
N ARG A 212 -10.06 -16.06 -27.75
CA ARG A 212 -9.20 -14.86 -27.78
C ARG A 212 -9.86 -13.74 -28.56
N ASP A 213 -10.43 -14.04 -29.72
CA ASP A 213 -11.14 -13.06 -30.55
C ASP A 213 -12.35 -12.47 -29.78
N THR A 214 -13.11 -13.31 -29.06
CA THR A 214 -14.21 -12.86 -28.18
C THR A 214 -13.70 -11.95 -27.06
N LEU A 215 -12.60 -12.31 -26.40
CA LEU A 215 -12.02 -11.49 -25.33
C LEU A 215 -11.44 -10.18 -25.87
N ASP A 216 -10.78 -10.20 -27.03
CA ASP A 216 -10.31 -9.01 -27.74
C ASP A 216 -11.46 -8.04 -28.03
N ASP A 217 -12.62 -8.55 -28.45
CA ASP A 217 -13.82 -7.73 -28.68
C ASP A 217 -14.33 -7.08 -27.38
N HIS A 218 -14.36 -7.81 -26.27
CA HIS A 218 -14.73 -7.23 -24.97
C HIS A 218 -13.72 -6.19 -24.48
N PHE A 219 -12.43 -6.43 -24.66
CA PHE A 219 -11.39 -5.45 -24.33
C PHE A 219 -11.46 -4.21 -25.23
N ARG A 220 -11.86 -4.38 -26.50
CA ARG A 220 -12.12 -3.28 -27.42
C ARG A 220 -13.32 -2.45 -26.97
N ASP A 221 -14.42 -3.08 -26.60
CA ASP A 221 -15.59 -2.39 -26.05
C ASP A 221 -15.25 -1.63 -24.77
N TRP A 222 -14.44 -2.22 -23.87
CA TRP A 222 -13.93 -1.54 -22.68
C TRP A 222 -13.13 -0.29 -23.04
N ASN A 223 -12.15 -0.41 -23.93
CA ASN A 223 -11.36 0.74 -24.38
C ASN A 223 -12.24 1.80 -25.04
N TRP A 224 -13.20 1.42 -25.89
CA TRP A 224 -14.13 2.36 -26.49
C TRP A 224 -14.97 3.12 -25.46
N LYS A 225 -15.52 2.41 -24.45
CA LYS A 225 -16.24 3.03 -23.31
C LYS A 225 -15.37 4.00 -22.53
N LYS A 226 -14.10 3.67 -22.34
CA LYS A 226 -13.14 4.57 -21.69
C LYS A 226 -12.89 5.81 -22.53
N VAL A 227 -12.68 5.66 -23.85
CA VAL A 227 -12.50 6.78 -24.80
C VAL A 227 -13.69 7.75 -24.75
N ILE A 228 -14.92 7.26 -24.92
CA ILE A 228 -16.11 8.14 -24.90
C ILE A 228 -16.37 8.78 -23.53
N GLY A 229 -15.90 8.15 -22.45
CA GLY A 229 -16.06 8.63 -21.08
C GLY A 229 -14.94 9.57 -20.59
N LEU A 230 -13.85 9.74 -21.37
CA LEU A 230 -12.66 10.49 -20.94
C LEU A 230 -13.01 11.92 -20.51
N GLY A 231 -13.80 12.66 -21.30
CA GLY A 231 -14.13 14.05 -20.99
C GLY A 231 -14.81 14.21 -19.63
N THR A 232 -15.88 13.46 -19.38
CA THR A 232 -16.58 13.48 -18.09
C THR A 232 -15.70 13.03 -16.93
N HIS A 233 -14.89 11.99 -17.16
CA HIS A 233 -13.97 11.47 -16.14
C HIS A 233 -12.92 12.49 -15.72
N LEU A 234 -12.29 13.17 -16.68
CA LEU A 234 -11.24 14.16 -16.42
C LEU A 234 -11.76 15.41 -15.74
N VAL A 235 -12.96 15.89 -16.12
CA VAL A 235 -13.58 17.03 -15.45
C VAL A 235 -13.85 16.72 -13.97
N HIS A 236 -14.39 15.54 -13.66
CA HIS A 236 -14.62 15.13 -12.28
C HIS A 236 -13.31 15.02 -11.49
N LYS A 237 -12.28 14.37 -12.08
CA LYS A 237 -10.95 14.29 -11.45
C LYS A 237 -10.33 15.66 -11.20
N MET A 238 -10.44 16.59 -12.15
CA MET A 238 -9.89 17.94 -12.01
C MET A 238 -10.59 18.74 -10.90
N GLN A 239 -11.92 18.65 -10.82
CA GLN A 239 -12.69 19.31 -9.75
C GLN A 239 -12.26 18.84 -8.37
N GLU A 240 -12.09 17.53 -8.20
CA GLU A 240 -11.60 16.94 -6.96
C GLU A 240 -10.16 17.36 -6.67
N ALA A 241 -9.26 17.23 -7.65
CA ALA A 241 -7.84 17.53 -7.49
C ALA A 241 -7.58 18.99 -7.09
N VAL A 242 -8.35 19.95 -7.60
CA VAL A 242 -8.20 21.36 -7.23
C VAL A 242 -8.58 21.61 -5.76
N ILE A 243 -9.61 20.93 -5.25
CA ILE A 243 -10.05 21.06 -3.85
C ILE A 243 -9.00 20.42 -2.94
N GLU A 244 -8.65 19.16 -3.21
CA GLU A 244 -7.70 18.41 -2.37
C GLU A 244 -6.30 19.03 -2.43
N LYS A 245 -5.88 19.60 -3.57
CA LYS A 245 -4.64 20.40 -3.65
C LYS A 245 -4.67 21.56 -2.66
N ALA A 246 -5.74 22.34 -2.63
CA ALA A 246 -5.84 23.51 -1.76
C ALA A 246 -5.82 23.11 -0.28
N ASP A 247 -6.56 22.06 0.09
CA ASP A 247 -6.68 21.61 1.48
C ASP A 247 -5.38 20.97 1.98
N HIS A 248 -4.75 20.11 1.18
CA HIS A 248 -3.48 19.48 1.57
C HIS A 248 -2.29 20.45 1.56
N GLU A 249 -2.25 21.41 0.65
CA GLU A 249 -1.22 22.47 0.66
C GLU A 249 -1.38 23.36 1.90
N ALA A 250 -2.61 23.78 2.23
CA ALA A 250 -2.87 24.57 3.43
C ALA A 250 -2.47 23.81 4.71
N ALA A 251 -2.87 22.54 4.82
CA ALA A 251 -2.53 21.69 5.95
C ALA A 251 -1.01 21.47 6.08
N PHE A 252 -0.31 21.23 4.95
CA PHE A 252 1.14 21.08 4.96
C PHE A 252 1.84 22.37 5.35
N GLN A 253 1.42 23.53 4.82
CA GLN A 253 2.04 24.81 5.21
C GLN A 253 1.83 25.12 6.68
N GLU A 254 0.64 24.86 7.23
CA GLU A 254 0.38 25.03 8.66
C GLU A 254 1.32 24.15 9.49
N PHE A 255 1.40 22.85 9.18
CA PHE A 255 2.29 21.92 9.87
C PHE A 255 3.77 22.29 9.70
N ASN A 256 4.18 22.67 8.49
CA ASN A 256 5.54 23.10 8.17
C ASN A 256 5.92 24.38 8.93
N THR A 257 5.01 25.33 9.13
CA THR A 257 5.27 26.52 9.96
C THR A 257 5.35 26.21 11.46
N ALA A 258 4.72 25.12 11.90
CA ALA A 258 4.75 24.66 13.29
C ALA A 258 6.10 24.04 13.69
N ILE A 259 6.82 23.45 12.74
CA ILE A 259 8.20 22.95 12.92
C ILE A 259 9.19 24.12 13.01
N SER A 260 10.15 24.04 13.94
CA SER A 260 11.24 25.00 14.06
C SER A 260 12.05 25.14 12.77
N SER A 261 12.61 26.33 12.55
CA SER A 261 13.42 26.63 11.37
C SER A 261 14.66 25.75 11.23
N ASP A 262 15.13 25.16 12.32
CA ASP A 262 16.43 24.50 12.38
C ASP A 262 16.38 23.09 11.78
N HIS A 263 15.21 22.43 11.84
CA HIS A 263 15.03 21.07 11.34
C HIS A 263 14.60 21.00 9.87
N ARG A 264 13.78 21.95 9.40
CA ARG A 264 13.18 21.92 8.05
C ARG A 264 14.19 21.75 6.91
N PRO A 265 15.26 22.57 6.82
CA PRO A 265 16.21 22.44 5.71
C PRO A 265 16.89 21.07 5.68
N ALA A 266 17.21 20.52 6.84
CA ALA A 266 17.86 19.21 6.95
C ALA A 266 16.91 18.06 6.57
N TRP A 267 15.62 18.17 6.87
CA TRP A 267 14.61 17.19 6.48
C TRP A 267 14.31 17.23 4.99
N THR A 268 14.14 18.43 4.42
CA THR A 268 13.94 18.63 2.98
C THR A 268 15.05 17.99 2.15
N VAL A 269 16.32 18.27 2.48
CA VAL A 269 17.47 17.71 1.73
C VAL A 269 17.51 16.18 1.79
N LYS A 270 17.14 15.58 2.92
CA LYS A 270 17.08 14.12 3.06
C LYS A 270 15.96 13.53 2.20
N MET A 271 14.79 14.16 2.20
CA MET A 271 13.65 13.73 1.38
C MET A 271 13.96 13.84 -0.11
N GLU A 272 14.40 15.02 -0.57
CA GLU A 272 14.70 15.26 -1.99
C GLU A 272 15.72 14.27 -2.56
N LYS A 273 16.75 13.93 -1.77
CA LYS A 273 17.75 12.94 -2.17
C LYS A 273 17.15 11.53 -2.31
N TRP A 274 16.26 11.13 -1.41
CA TRP A 274 15.62 9.82 -1.46
C TRP A 274 14.58 9.73 -2.58
N GLU A 275 13.89 10.84 -2.84
CA GLU A 275 12.87 11.03 -3.86
C GLU A 275 13.37 10.86 -5.30
N GLU A 276 14.68 11.04 -5.56
CA GLU A 276 15.29 10.78 -6.88
C GLU A 276 14.99 9.35 -7.37
N ASN A 277 15.13 8.37 -6.47
CA ASN A 277 14.81 6.98 -6.75
C ASN A 277 14.47 6.21 -5.45
N PRO A 278 13.18 6.17 -5.06
CA PRO A 278 12.73 5.41 -3.89
C PRO A 278 13.01 3.90 -3.96
N ASN A 279 13.25 3.35 -5.16
CA ASN A 279 13.61 1.96 -5.35
C ASN A 279 15.12 1.69 -5.11
N ASP A 280 15.96 2.72 -4.92
CA ASP A 280 17.38 2.57 -4.62
C ASP A 280 17.62 2.28 -3.13
N MET A 281 18.07 1.05 -2.87
CA MET A 281 18.36 0.54 -1.54
C MET A 281 19.61 1.15 -0.89
N SER A 282 20.44 1.84 -1.65
CA SER A 282 21.68 2.46 -1.16
C SER A 282 21.43 3.80 -0.45
N VAL A 283 20.28 4.43 -0.69
CA VAL A 283 19.88 5.69 -0.06
C VAL A 283 19.06 5.42 1.20
N THR A 284 19.36 6.13 2.29
CA THR A 284 18.60 6.01 3.54
C THR A 284 17.19 6.56 3.36
N ASN A 285 16.19 5.72 3.67
CA ASN A 285 14.77 6.08 3.61
C ASN A 285 14.37 6.98 4.80
N PRO A 286 13.99 8.26 4.57
CA PRO A 286 13.60 9.17 5.65
C PRO A 286 12.23 8.84 6.27
N LEU A 287 11.41 8.02 5.60
CA LEU A 287 10.10 7.56 6.08
C LEU A 287 10.19 6.29 6.94
N GLU A 288 11.37 5.65 6.99
CA GLU A 288 11.63 4.62 7.97
C GLU A 288 11.89 5.29 9.31
N SER A 289 10.91 5.20 10.21
CA SER A 289 11.15 5.49 11.62
C SER A 289 12.25 4.55 12.09
N LYS A 290 13.40 5.11 12.43
CA LYS A 290 14.31 4.40 13.33
C LYS A 290 13.48 4.23 14.60
N SER A 291 13.07 3.02 14.92
CA SER A 291 12.51 2.72 16.23
C SER A 291 13.64 2.84 17.26
N ILE A 292 14.11 4.07 17.47
CA ILE A 292 15.27 4.42 18.29
C ILE A 292 15.06 3.94 19.72
N LEU A 293 13.83 3.84 20.21
CA LEU A 293 13.58 3.29 21.53
C LEU A 293 13.89 1.78 21.59
N CYS A 294 13.44 0.98 20.61
CA CYS A 294 13.73 -0.46 20.56
C CYS A 294 15.19 -0.75 20.22
N LEU A 295 15.75 -0.03 19.24
CA LEU A 295 17.16 -0.16 18.87
C LEU A 295 18.09 0.31 19.99
N LYS A 296 17.82 1.43 20.66
CA LYS A 296 18.63 1.86 21.83
C LYS A 296 18.48 0.90 23.01
N LEU A 297 17.29 0.38 23.28
CA LEU A 297 17.12 -0.61 24.36
C LEU A 297 17.92 -1.89 24.06
N VAL A 298 17.92 -2.35 22.81
CA VAL A 298 18.70 -3.52 22.36
C VAL A 298 20.21 -3.23 22.30
N GLU A 299 20.62 -2.02 21.88
CA GLU A 299 22.02 -1.58 21.84
C GLU A 299 22.60 -1.40 23.26
N MET A 300 21.85 -0.77 24.17
CA MET A 300 22.21 -0.66 25.58
C MET A 300 22.31 -2.03 26.25
N GLU A 301 21.39 -2.95 25.93
CA GLU A 301 21.42 -4.33 26.41
C GLU A 301 22.66 -5.09 25.88
N ALA A 302 23.05 -4.88 24.62
CA ALA A 302 24.27 -5.44 24.05
C ALA A 302 25.56 -4.87 24.69
N GLU A 303 25.57 -3.59 25.06
CA GLU A 303 26.64 -2.94 25.83
C GLU A 303 26.73 -3.48 27.27
N GLU A 304 25.59 -3.70 27.94
CA GLU A 304 25.54 -4.29 29.28
C GLU A 304 26.01 -5.76 29.31
N LEU A 305 25.71 -6.53 28.25
CA LEU A 305 26.22 -7.88 28.02
C LEU A 305 27.74 -7.92 27.84
N THR A 306 28.30 -6.94 27.12
CA THR A 306 29.76 -6.84 26.91
C THR A 306 30.50 -6.34 28.16
N CYS A 307 29.87 -5.51 28.98
CA CYS A 307 30.41 -5.09 30.28
C CYS A 307 30.23 -6.12 31.41
N GLY A 308 29.52 -7.24 31.17
CA GLY A 308 29.31 -8.30 32.16
C GLY A 308 28.38 -7.92 33.31
N ILE A 309 27.55 -6.89 33.12
CA ILE A 309 26.62 -6.35 34.14
C ILE A 309 25.23 -7.01 34.05
N HIS A 310 25.00 -7.81 33.01
CA HIS A 310 23.69 -8.37 32.69
C HIS A 310 23.15 -9.34 33.77
N LEU A 311 22.23 -8.85 34.60
CA LEU A 311 21.41 -9.61 35.54
C LEU A 311 20.04 -9.92 34.90
N SER A 312 20.01 -10.75 33.85
CA SER A 312 18.73 -11.33 33.43
C SER A 312 18.27 -12.35 34.46
N LEU A 313 17.05 -12.17 34.94
CA LEU A 313 16.40 -13.02 35.95
C LEU A 313 15.63 -14.18 35.30
N HIS A 314 15.49 -14.18 33.97
CA HIS A 314 14.88 -15.23 33.16
C HIS A 314 15.81 -15.59 31.98
N PRO A 315 15.95 -16.89 31.61
CA PRO A 315 16.90 -17.34 30.58
C PRO A 315 16.62 -16.79 29.18
N ASP A 316 15.34 -16.59 28.83
CA ASP A 316 14.93 -16.22 27.46
C ASP A 316 14.22 -14.85 27.35
N ILE A 317 14.05 -14.11 28.46
CA ILE A 317 13.27 -12.87 28.49
C ILE A 317 14.04 -11.85 29.31
N SER A 318 14.50 -10.76 28.69
CA SER A 318 15.16 -9.65 29.37
C SER A 318 14.16 -8.58 29.85
N GLN A 319 14.66 -7.59 30.60
CA GLN A 319 13.83 -6.50 31.15
C GLN A 319 13.19 -5.64 30.03
N SER A 320 13.94 -5.35 28.97
CA SER A 320 13.48 -4.60 27.79
C SER A 320 12.37 -5.37 27.06
N VAL A 321 12.59 -6.67 26.80
CA VAL A 321 11.64 -7.58 26.16
C VAL A 321 10.37 -7.74 26.99
N LEU A 322 10.49 -7.78 28.33
CA LEU A 322 9.33 -7.82 29.23
C LEU A 322 8.48 -6.54 29.10
N ILE A 323 9.10 -5.36 29.09
CA ILE A 323 8.37 -4.08 28.98
C ILE A 323 7.71 -3.96 27.61
N MET A 324 8.44 -4.29 26.52
CA MET A 324 7.91 -4.26 25.16
C MET A 324 6.72 -5.20 24.99
N SER A 325 6.87 -6.46 25.40
CA SER A 325 5.76 -7.42 25.34
C SER A 325 4.58 -7.03 26.23
N GLY A 326 4.80 -6.31 27.34
CA GLY A 326 3.72 -5.76 28.16
C GLY A 326 2.91 -4.67 27.44
N LEU A 327 3.58 -3.77 26.71
CA LEU A 327 2.95 -2.74 25.89
C LEU A 327 2.17 -3.34 24.71
N ASP A 328 2.74 -4.34 24.05
CA ASP A 328 2.05 -5.07 22.98
C ASP A 328 0.77 -5.75 23.50
N LEU A 329 0.79 -6.29 24.72
CA LEU A 329 -0.39 -6.90 25.34
C LEU A 329 -1.45 -5.85 25.71
N GLU A 330 -1.07 -4.66 26.17
CA GLU A 330 -2.02 -3.56 26.40
C GLU A 330 -2.71 -3.13 25.10
N GLU A 331 -1.97 -3.11 23.99
CA GLU A 331 -2.51 -2.79 22.66
C GLU A 331 -3.45 -3.91 22.17
N GLU A 332 -3.10 -5.18 22.36
CA GLU A 332 -3.99 -6.31 22.06
C GLU A 332 -5.27 -6.28 22.94
N GLN A 333 -5.18 -5.85 24.20
CA GLN A 333 -6.35 -5.66 25.08
C GLN A 333 -7.29 -4.57 24.54
N ARG A 334 -6.76 -3.43 24.06
CA ARG A 334 -7.56 -2.37 23.41
C ARG A 334 -8.23 -2.88 22.13
N CYS A 335 -7.52 -3.64 21.31
CA CYS A 335 -8.07 -4.25 20.10
C CYS A 335 -9.27 -5.17 20.40
N VAL A 336 -9.12 -6.07 21.37
CA VAL A 336 -10.22 -6.99 21.77
C VAL A 336 -11.40 -6.20 22.33
N ARG A 337 -11.16 -5.14 23.10
CA ARG A 337 -12.18 -4.25 23.65
C ARG A 337 -12.96 -3.52 22.56
N ALA A 338 -12.28 -2.90 21.60
CA ALA A 338 -12.90 -2.22 20.46
C ALA A 338 -13.75 -3.19 19.61
N VAL A 339 -13.26 -4.41 19.37
CA VAL A 339 -14.03 -5.46 18.66
C VAL A 339 -15.25 -5.89 19.47
N SER A 340 -15.16 -5.97 20.80
CA SER A 340 -16.31 -6.27 21.66
C SER A 340 -17.34 -5.14 21.68
N GLU A 341 -16.91 -3.88 21.66
CA GLU A 341 -17.79 -2.70 21.68
C GLU A 341 -18.46 -2.46 20.31
N ALA A 342 -17.77 -2.80 19.22
CA ALA A 342 -18.32 -2.72 17.85
C ALA A 342 -19.37 -3.81 17.55
N MET A 343 -19.52 -4.83 18.41
CA MET A 343 -20.56 -5.85 18.27
C MET A 343 -21.92 -5.32 18.77
N GLY A 344 -22.81 -4.98 17.84
CA GLY A 344 -24.19 -4.55 18.15
C GLY A 344 -25.09 -5.65 18.73
N LEU A 345 -26.37 -5.32 19.01
CA LEU A 345 -27.35 -6.19 19.70
C LEU A 345 -27.64 -7.54 18.99
N HIS A 346 -27.33 -7.70 17.71
CA HIS A 346 -27.55 -8.91 16.91
C HIS A 346 -26.22 -9.52 16.42
N VAL A 347 -25.47 -10.15 17.32
CA VAL A 347 -24.18 -10.77 17.01
C VAL A 347 -24.37 -12.20 16.48
N SER A 348 -23.75 -12.52 15.33
CA SER A 348 -23.74 -13.89 14.79
C SER A 348 -22.87 -14.83 15.64
N ASP A 349 -23.19 -16.13 15.67
CA ASP A 349 -22.42 -17.13 16.44
C ASP A 349 -20.97 -17.26 15.96
N ILE A 350 -20.70 -16.95 14.68
CA ILE A 350 -19.35 -16.91 14.09
C ILE A 350 -18.54 -15.73 14.66
N GLN A 351 -19.17 -14.57 14.84
CA GLN A 351 -18.52 -13.39 15.44
C GLN A 351 -18.24 -13.63 16.93
N LYS A 352 -19.18 -14.22 17.67
CA LYS A 352 -18.97 -14.63 19.07
C LYS A 352 -17.81 -15.62 19.19
N GLY A 353 -17.77 -16.64 18.34
CA GLY A 353 -16.69 -17.64 18.34
C GLY A 353 -15.32 -17.02 18.08
N THR A 354 -15.24 -16.04 17.18
CA THR A 354 -14.00 -15.30 16.89
C THR A 354 -13.53 -14.48 18.08
N LEU A 355 -14.43 -13.72 18.73
CA LEU A 355 -14.10 -12.93 19.91
C LEU A 355 -13.65 -13.80 21.09
N THR A 356 -14.34 -14.92 21.34
CA THR A 356 -13.93 -15.89 22.36
C THR A 356 -12.54 -16.45 22.08
N ARG A 357 -12.22 -16.75 20.81
CA ARG A 357 -10.88 -17.22 20.42
C ARG A 357 -9.80 -16.15 20.68
N MET A 358 -10.08 -14.89 20.33
CA MET A 358 -9.17 -13.76 20.59
C MET A 358 -8.94 -13.57 22.09
N ARG A 359 -10.01 -13.60 22.90
CA ARG A 359 -9.92 -13.52 24.38
C ARG A 359 -9.10 -14.65 24.98
N ASN A 360 -9.22 -15.88 24.47
CA ASN A 360 -8.46 -17.03 24.96
C ASN A 360 -6.97 -16.93 24.62
N VAL A 361 -6.63 -16.53 23.39
CA VAL A 361 -5.23 -16.34 22.98
C VAL A 361 -4.57 -15.23 23.81
N LEU A 362 -5.26 -14.10 23.96
CA LEU A 362 -4.78 -12.98 24.77
C LEU A 362 -4.56 -13.41 26.22
N ARG A 363 -5.44 -14.24 26.78
CA ARG A 363 -5.32 -14.71 28.17
C ARG A 363 -4.09 -15.56 28.38
N CYS A 364 -3.83 -16.51 27.47
CA CYS A 364 -2.62 -17.33 27.52
C CYS A 364 -1.35 -16.48 27.45
N LYS A 365 -1.32 -15.46 26.58
CA LYS A 365 -0.17 -14.56 26.48
C LYS A 365 0.05 -13.75 27.76
N ILE A 366 -1.03 -13.23 28.36
CA ILE A 366 -0.97 -12.49 29.64
C ILE A 366 -0.46 -13.39 30.78
N GLU A 367 -0.92 -14.64 30.85
CA GLU A 367 -0.48 -15.60 31.87
C GLU A 367 1.00 -15.97 31.71
N MET A 368 1.46 -16.18 30.48
CA MET A 368 2.88 -16.39 30.18
C MET A 368 3.73 -15.17 30.55
N TRP A 369 3.29 -13.96 30.16
CA TRP A 369 3.98 -12.73 30.46
C TRP A 369 4.05 -12.43 31.97
N ARG A 370 2.96 -12.67 32.71
CA ARG A 370 2.93 -12.55 34.18
C ARG A 370 3.96 -13.45 34.86
N SER A 371 4.20 -14.64 34.31
CA SER A 371 5.20 -15.56 34.86
C SER A 371 6.61 -14.96 34.81
N ALA A 372 6.93 -14.21 33.75
CA ALA A 372 8.18 -13.45 33.66
C ALA A 372 8.13 -12.14 34.49
N GLN A 373 6.98 -11.47 34.56
CA GLN A 373 6.79 -10.24 35.32
C GLN A 373 7.11 -10.40 36.81
N VAL A 374 6.76 -11.55 37.40
CA VAL A 374 7.01 -11.83 38.82
C VAL A 374 8.51 -11.92 39.14
N LEU A 375 9.33 -12.35 38.19
CA LEU A 375 10.77 -12.44 38.36
C LEU A 375 11.40 -11.05 38.39
N TYR A 376 10.98 -10.17 37.48
CA TYR A 376 11.52 -8.82 37.33
C TYR A 376 10.90 -7.79 38.26
N ILE A 377 9.63 -7.98 38.66
CA ILE A 377 8.89 -7.06 39.54
C ILE A 377 8.17 -7.85 40.65
N PRO A 378 8.91 -8.44 41.62
CA PRO A 378 8.33 -9.33 42.65
C PRO A 378 7.27 -8.65 43.53
N ALA A 379 7.38 -7.33 43.70
CA ALA A 379 6.42 -6.51 44.45
C ALA A 379 4.99 -6.55 43.87
N ILE A 380 4.85 -6.86 42.57
CA ILE A 380 3.53 -7.01 41.93
C ILE A 380 2.77 -8.24 42.44
N GLN A 381 3.46 -9.33 42.81
CA GLN A 381 2.83 -10.53 43.37
C GLN A 381 2.11 -10.22 44.71
N ILE A 382 2.74 -9.38 45.52
CA ILE A 382 2.21 -8.90 46.80
C ILE A 382 1.01 -7.97 46.54
N LEU A 383 1.12 -7.03 45.59
CA LEU A 383 0.03 -6.10 45.26
C LEU A 383 -1.16 -6.78 44.57
N ALA A 384 -0.92 -7.77 43.72
CA ALA A 384 -1.96 -8.55 43.05
C ALA A 384 -2.77 -9.37 44.06
N THR A 385 -2.13 -9.95 45.08
CA THR A 385 -2.83 -10.68 46.14
C THR A 385 -3.67 -9.75 47.03
N THR A 386 -3.26 -8.51 47.26
CA THR A 386 -4.07 -7.49 47.97
C THR A 386 -5.25 -6.99 47.12
N VAL A 387 -5.06 -6.75 45.83
CA VAL A 387 -6.13 -6.24 44.93
C VAL A 387 -7.18 -7.31 44.63
N ILE A 388 -6.78 -8.59 44.49
CA ILE A 388 -7.71 -9.72 44.31
C ILE A 388 -8.60 -9.92 45.56
N SER A 389 -8.16 -9.47 46.75
CA SER A 389 -8.97 -9.58 47.97
C SER A 389 -10.15 -8.59 48.03
N ASP A 390 -10.08 -7.46 47.30
CA ASP A 390 -11.15 -6.46 47.20
C ASP A 390 -12.13 -6.72 46.04
N SER A 391 -11.69 -7.37 44.95
CA SER A 391 -12.56 -7.80 43.85
C SER A 391 -13.01 -9.25 44.05
N ARG A 392 -14.15 -9.48 44.71
CA ARG A 392 -14.70 -10.83 44.97
C ARG A 392 -15.13 -11.65 43.72
N GLN A 393 -14.75 -11.25 42.50
CA GLN A 393 -15.00 -12.02 41.29
C GLN A 393 -13.79 -11.99 40.33
N PRO A 394 -13.44 -13.13 39.68
CA PRO A 394 -12.49 -13.13 38.56
C PRO A 394 -12.97 -12.20 37.45
N PHE A 395 -12.06 -11.49 36.78
CA PHE A 395 -12.40 -10.73 35.58
C PHE A 395 -13.06 -11.66 34.55
N GLU A 396 -14.28 -11.32 34.13
CA GLU A 396 -15.08 -12.13 33.20
C GLU A 396 -14.54 -12.05 31.76
N ASN A 397 -13.90 -10.94 31.40
CA ASN A 397 -13.26 -10.70 30.10
C ASN A 397 -11.74 -10.49 30.24
N THR A 398 -10.99 -10.97 29.25
CA THR A 398 -9.51 -10.95 29.25
C THR A 398 -8.95 -9.53 29.08
N GLU A 399 -9.63 -8.68 28.32
CA GLU A 399 -9.26 -7.28 28.06
C GLU A 399 -9.41 -6.35 29.27
N ASP A 400 -10.00 -6.83 30.36
CA ASP A 400 -10.15 -6.09 31.63
C ASP A 400 -9.08 -6.47 32.67
N ILE A 401 -8.21 -7.43 32.35
CA ILE A 401 -7.13 -7.85 33.24
C ILE A 401 -6.09 -6.74 33.34
N TYR A 402 -5.91 -6.16 34.52
CA TYR A 402 -4.83 -5.19 34.73
C TYR A 402 -3.45 -5.85 34.61
N LEU A 403 -2.62 -5.33 33.72
CA LEU A 403 -1.22 -5.73 33.58
C LEU A 403 -0.33 -5.09 34.67
N MET A 404 -0.78 -3.98 35.29
CA MET A 404 -0.17 -3.32 36.46
C MET A 404 -1.23 -2.91 37.51
N PRO A 405 -1.01 -3.11 38.84
CA PRO A 405 -2.01 -2.82 39.86
C PRO A 405 -2.27 -1.31 40.07
N ARG A 406 -3.55 -0.88 40.00
CA ARG A 406 -4.00 0.53 40.14
C ARG A 406 -3.76 1.25 41.48
N PRO A 407 -3.58 0.63 42.68
CA PRO A 407 -3.45 1.41 43.91
C PRO A 407 -2.14 2.22 44.02
N MET A 408 -1.14 1.99 43.16
CA MET A 408 0.11 2.75 43.17
C MET A 408 -0.01 4.19 42.63
N MET A 409 -1.16 4.59 42.07
CA MET A 409 -1.32 5.93 41.47
C MET A 409 -1.66 7.06 42.46
N CYS A 410 -1.77 6.80 43.77
CA CYS A 410 -2.22 7.82 44.75
C CYS A 410 -1.34 7.94 46.02
N SER A 411 -0.02 7.74 45.93
CA SER A 411 0.89 8.11 47.03
C SER A 411 1.82 9.24 46.61
N LYS A 412 1.79 10.35 47.35
CA LYS A 412 2.47 11.62 47.03
C LYS A 412 4.01 11.53 46.96
N SER A 413 4.63 10.41 47.37
CA SER A 413 6.10 10.28 47.41
C SER A 413 6.70 9.59 46.18
N PHE A 414 5.88 9.16 45.21
CA PHE A 414 6.34 8.57 43.94
C PHE A 414 6.24 9.54 42.75
N ASN A 415 6.15 10.85 43.03
CA ASN A 415 5.92 11.89 42.01
C ASN A 415 7.17 12.31 41.21
N SER A 416 8.39 11.92 41.60
CA SER A 416 9.60 12.31 40.87
C SER A 416 10.04 11.32 39.79
N ALA A 417 9.55 10.08 39.80
CA ALA A 417 9.89 9.06 38.80
C ALA A 417 8.74 8.78 37.80
N PHE A 418 7.54 9.33 38.04
CA PHE A 418 6.35 9.13 37.20
C PHE A 418 6.11 10.23 36.15
N GLU A 419 7.08 11.14 35.95
CA GLU A 419 7.10 11.99 34.76
C GLU A 419 7.41 11.20 33.47
N TRP A 420 7.91 9.97 33.59
CA TRP A 420 8.34 9.15 32.44
C TRP A 420 7.24 8.25 31.84
N VAL A 421 6.18 7.92 32.59
CA VAL A 421 5.16 6.92 32.17
C VAL A 421 3.81 7.55 31.78
N ARG A 422 3.68 8.89 31.86
CA ARG A 422 2.56 9.61 31.20
C ARG A 422 2.78 9.86 29.71
N GLY A 423 3.88 9.32 29.15
CA GLY A 423 4.24 9.37 27.74
C GLY A 423 3.43 8.42 26.86
N GLN A 424 2.15 8.71 26.67
CA GLN A 424 1.60 8.61 25.31
C GLN A 424 1.49 10.05 24.81
N GLY A 425 2.20 10.37 23.72
CA GLY A 425 2.43 11.74 23.24
C GLY A 425 1.16 12.58 23.00
N SER A 426 -0.01 11.94 22.86
CA SER A 426 -1.30 12.60 22.78
C SER A 426 -1.77 13.21 24.11
N ASN A 427 -1.50 12.57 25.27
CA ASN A 427 -1.98 13.03 26.58
C ASN A 427 -1.05 14.05 27.26
N THR A 428 0.27 13.96 27.06
CA THR A 428 1.22 14.98 27.56
C THR A 428 1.06 16.32 26.87
N ARG A 429 0.62 16.35 25.60
CA ARG A 429 0.39 17.60 24.86
C ARG A 429 -0.92 18.28 25.20
N VAL A 430 -1.99 17.50 25.40
CA VAL A 430 -3.24 18.00 26.00
C VAL A 430 -2.95 18.55 27.41
N GLN A 431 -2.10 17.87 28.19
CA GLN A 431 -1.65 18.36 29.50
C GLN A 431 -0.73 19.58 29.41
N ASN A 432 0.14 19.71 28.41
CA ASN A 432 0.97 20.90 28.20
C ASN A 432 0.15 22.09 27.71
N ALA A 433 -0.83 21.88 26.82
CA ALA A 433 -1.81 22.90 26.45
C ALA A 433 -2.63 23.35 27.67
N LEU A 434 -3.02 22.42 28.55
CA LEU A 434 -3.65 22.71 29.85
C LEU A 434 -2.69 23.39 30.85
N ALA A 435 -1.41 23.03 30.87
CA ALA A 435 -0.40 23.60 31.77
C ALA A 435 -0.04 25.04 31.38
N VAL A 436 0.06 25.33 30.08
CA VAL A 436 0.18 26.69 29.53
C VAL A 436 -1.05 27.53 29.91
N CYS A 437 -2.25 26.94 29.91
CA CYS A 437 -3.46 27.61 30.43
C CYS A 437 -3.40 27.91 31.93
N MET A 438 -2.68 27.11 32.73
CA MET A 438 -2.66 27.22 34.19
C MET A 438 -1.51 28.06 34.79
N HIS A 439 -0.41 28.32 34.08
CA HIS A 439 0.82 28.92 34.69
C HIS A 439 1.30 30.27 34.11
N GLY A 440 0.71 30.81 33.04
CA GLY A 440 1.14 32.09 32.45
C GLY A 440 0.26 33.29 32.85
N LYS A 441 0.86 34.39 33.31
CA LYS A 441 0.19 35.70 33.36
C LYS A 441 -0.17 36.12 31.93
N TRP A 442 -1.43 35.90 31.58
CA TRP A 442 -2.05 36.26 30.32
C TRP A 442 -2.04 37.78 30.08
N HIS A 443 -1.07 38.28 29.30
CA HIS A 443 -1.33 39.48 28.49
C HIS A 443 -2.21 39.05 27.31
N LYS A 444 -3.52 39.26 27.50
CA LYS A 444 -4.62 38.84 26.63
C LYS A 444 -4.56 39.50 25.25
N VAL A 445 -3.96 38.85 24.25
CA VAL A 445 -4.39 38.94 22.83
C VAL A 445 -4.03 37.63 22.11
N GLY A 446 -5.00 36.94 21.50
CA GLY A 446 -4.73 35.91 20.47
C GLY A 446 -4.90 34.42 20.79
N TRP A 447 -5.17 33.99 22.03
CA TRP A 447 -5.33 32.55 22.32
C TRP A 447 -6.59 31.90 21.75
N ARG A 448 -7.69 32.66 21.67
CA ARG A 448 -8.93 32.23 21.02
C ARG A 448 -8.77 31.99 19.51
N VAL A 449 -7.63 32.40 18.94
CA VAL A 449 -7.26 32.17 17.54
C VAL A 449 -6.39 30.91 17.40
N ARG A 450 -5.77 30.42 18.50
CA ARG A 450 -4.77 29.33 18.47
C ARG A 450 -5.23 28.02 19.12
N LEU A 451 -6.11 28.09 20.12
CA LEU A 451 -6.62 26.91 20.82
C LEU A 451 -8.07 26.70 20.41
N GLN A 452 -8.34 25.58 19.75
CA GLN A 452 -9.70 25.16 19.40
C GLN A 452 -10.30 24.36 20.56
N ASP A 453 -11.64 24.26 20.60
CA ASP A 453 -12.31 23.37 21.54
C ASP A 453 -11.89 21.93 21.23
N LEU A 454 -11.19 21.30 22.18
CA LEU A 454 -10.71 19.93 22.02
C LEU A 454 -11.91 18.98 22.07
N LYS A 455 -12.17 18.33 20.95
CA LYS A 455 -13.19 17.28 20.84
C LYS A 455 -12.53 15.90 20.91
N ASP A 456 -13.32 14.88 21.21
CA ASP A 456 -12.84 13.49 21.25
C ASP A 456 -12.24 13.05 19.90
N GLU A 457 -12.76 13.58 18.78
CA GLU A 457 -12.27 13.34 17.42
C GLU A 457 -10.87 13.90 17.13
N ASP A 458 -10.41 14.90 17.92
CA ASP A 458 -9.11 15.53 17.74
C ASP A 458 -7.96 14.73 18.39
N VAL A 459 -8.29 13.85 19.35
CA VAL A 459 -7.31 13.07 20.13
C VAL A 459 -6.91 11.81 19.35
N LYS A 460 -6.23 12.03 18.22
CA LYS A 460 -5.67 10.98 17.38
C LYS A 460 -4.13 10.97 17.46
N PRO A 461 -3.48 9.79 17.48
CA PRO A 461 -2.02 9.72 17.36
C PRO A 461 -1.55 10.20 15.96
N LEU A 462 -0.29 10.64 15.85
CA LEU A 462 0.36 10.99 14.57
C LEU A 462 0.27 9.84 13.56
N VAL A 463 0.38 8.61 14.05
CA VAL A 463 0.18 7.40 13.27
C VAL A 463 -0.96 6.66 13.93
N ASP A 464 -2.13 6.71 13.29
CA ASP A 464 -3.28 5.91 13.70
C ASP A 464 -3.27 4.59 12.90
N PRO A 465 -2.84 3.46 13.52
CA PRO A 465 -2.82 2.17 12.85
C PRO A 465 -4.23 1.63 12.53
N PHE A 466 -5.28 2.28 13.03
CA PHE A 466 -6.68 1.90 12.83
C PHE A 466 -7.46 2.92 11.99
N SER A 467 -6.79 3.96 11.48
CA SER A 467 -7.42 4.90 10.57
C SER A 467 -7.90 4.17 9.33
N THR A 468 -9.16 4.38 8.97
CA THR A 468 -9.72 3.93 7.69
C THR A 468 -9.34 4.87 6.55
N GLU A 469 -8.68 6.00 6.84
CA GLU A 469 -8.21 6.95 5.85
C GLU A 469 -7.02 6.38 5.08
N THR A 470 -7.04 6.55 3.76
CA THR A 470 -5.89 6.21 2.93
C THR A 470 -4.81 7.27 3.09
N GLU A 471 -3.53 6.88 2.95
CA GLU A 471 -2.40 7.81 3.10
C GLU A 471 -2.57 9.07 2.24
N GLY A 472 -3.03 8.94 0.99
CA GLY A 472 -3.22 10.09 0.09
C GLY A 472 -4.32 11.08 0.48
N ARG A 473 -5.19 10.73 1.43
CA ARG A 473 -6.29 11.59 1.95
C ARG A 473 -6.22 11.82 3.45
N HIS A 474 -5.11 11.45 4.08
CA HIS A 474 -5.01 11.54 5.53
C HIS A 474 -4.83 13.02 5.95
N TYR A 475 -5.53 13.44 7.00
CA TYR A 475 -5.42 14.78 7.60
C TYR A 475 -4.96 14.70 9.06
N LEU A 476 -4.04 15.58 9.44
CA LEU A 476 -3.62 15.73 10.82
C LEU A 476 -4.65 16.53 11.62
N THR A 477 -4.86 16.15 12.88
CA THR A 477 -5.66 16.94 13.79
C THR A 477 -4.89 18.18 14.25
N TRP A 478 -5.61 19.27 14.54
CA TRP A 478 -5.02 20.59 14.86
C TRP A 478 -4.02 20.55 16.03
N ILE A 479 -4.15 19.56 16.93
CA ILE A 479 -3.22 19.36 18.06
C ILE A 479 -1.77 19.10 17.59
N TRP A 480 -1.59 18.60 16.36
CA TRP A 480 -0.28 18.37 15.74
C TRP A 480 0.22 19.55 14.89
N MET A 481 -0.55 20.64 14.81
CA MET A 481 -0.20 21.84 14.05
C MET A 481 0.24 23.01 14.96
N MET A 482 0.44 22.74 16.26
CA MET A 482 0.84 23.74 17.25
C MET A 482 2.33 24.12 17.12
N MET A 483 2.65 25.42 17.14
CA MET A 483 4.05 25.88 17.03
C MET A 483 4.98 25.29 18.09
N GLY A 484 6.18 24.88 17.67
CA GLY A 484 7.21 24.31 18.55
C GLY A 484 6.96 22.85 18.90
N ILE A 485 6.17 22.14 18.10
CA ILE A 485 5.85 20.72 18.26
C ILE A 485 7.09 19.81 18.31
N ASP A 486 8.16 20.29 17.70
CA ASP A 486 9.46 19.67 17.55
C ASP A 486 10.47 20.10 18.64
N THR A 487 10.01 20.79 19.70
CA THR A 487 10.88 21.29 20.79
C THR A 487 10.71 20.55 22.12
N GLY A 488 9.90 19.47 22.15
CA GLY A 488 9.66 18.66 23.35
C GLY A 488 10.87 17.82 23.79
N CYS A 489 11.08 17.70 25.10
CA CYS A 489 12.30 17.17 25.74
C CYS A 489 12.64 15.68 25.53
N ASP A 490 11.84 14.89 24.81
CA ASP A 490 12.08 13.45 24.68
C ASP A 490 12.29 13.10 23.20
N GLY A 491 13.53 12.81 22.81
CA GLY A 491 13.93 12.57 21.41
C GLY A 491 13.24 11.41 20.67
N GLY A 492 12.26 10.73 21.28
CA GLY A 492 11.39 9.75 20.62
C GLY A 492 10.23 10.37 19.82
N ASP A 493 9.73 11.55 20.21
CA ASP A 493 8.65 12.25 19.48
C ASP A 493 9.15 12.86 18.15
N MET A 494 10.43 13.21 18.06
CA MET A 494 11.02 13.90 16.91
C MET A 494 11.05 13.08 15.63
N ASP A 495 11.32 11.78 15.72
CA ASP A 495 11.34 10.90 14.56
C ASP A 495 9.94 10.68 13.99
N GLY A 496 8.92 10.57 14.86
CA GLY A 496 7.52 10.47 14.45
C GLY A 496 7.04 11.74 13.75
N ILE A 497 7.38 12.91 14.29
CA ILE A 497 7.09 14.21 13.66
C ILE A 497 7.80 14.34 12.32
N HIS A 498 9.07 13.95 12.23
CA HIS A 498 9.83 13.98 10.99
C HIS A 498 9.19 13.10 9.91
N VAL A 499 8.87 11.84 10.23
CA VAL A 499 8.21 10.93 9.29
C VAL A 499 6.87 11.49 8.83
N GLU A 500 6.07 12.03 9.75
CA GLU A 500 4.77 12.60 9.38
C GLU A 500 4.88 13.91 8.60
N TRP A 501 5.91 14.71 8.85
CA TRP A 501 6.21 15.89 8.05
C TRP A 501 6.58 15.49 6.61
N CYS A 502 7.40 14.46 6.46
CA CYS A 502 7.76 13.90 5.17
C CYS A 502 6.54 13.38 4.40
N LYS A 503 5.64 12.66 5.08
CA LYS A 503 4.36 12.19 4.51
C LYS A 503 3.44 13.34 4.11
N SER A 504 3.29 14.34 4.98
CA SER A 504 2.50 15.54 4.72
C SER A 504 2.99 16.30 3.49
N ARG A 505 4.31 16.47 3.36
CA ARG A 505 4.93 17.08 2.19
C ARG A 505 4.62 16.29 0.93
N ALA A 506 4.82 14.97 0.96
CA ALA A 506 4.56 14.11 -0.18
C ALA A 506 3.09 14.17 -0.64
N ARG A 507 2.13 14.17 0.29
CA ARG A 507 0.70 14.33 -0.01
C ARG A 507 0.39 15.64 -0.73
N ALA A 508 0.88 16.77 -0.20
CA ALA A 508 0.67 18.08 -0.81
C ALA A 508 1.23 18.11 -2.24
N MET A 509 2.46 17.59 -2.43
CA MET A 509 3.09 17.51 -3.74
C MET A 509 2.35 16.58 -4.72
N CYS A 510 1.87 15.42 -4.26
CA CYS A 510 1.08 14.50 -5.12
C CYS A 510 -0.19 15.17 -5.65
N TRP A 511 -0.92 15.92 -4.82
CA TRP A 511 -2.13 16.62 -5.26
C TRP A 511 -1.82 17.82 -6.16
N GLU A 512 -0.70 18.51 -5.93
CA GLU A 512 -0.20 19.51 -6.85
C GLU A 512 0.12 18.92 -8.23
N GLU A 513 0.88 17.83 -8.26
CA GLU A 513 1.20 17.09 -9.48
C GLU A 513 -0.06 16.57 -10.19
N GLU A 514 -1.06 16.06 -9.45
CA GLU A 514 -2.31 15.56 -10.03
C GLU A 514 -3.03 16.65 -10.84
N VAL A 515 -3.09 17.89 -10.35
CA VAL A 515 -3.68 19.02 -11.08
C VAL A 515 -2.90 19.30 -12.37
N GLU A 516 -1.58 19.34 -12.31
CA GLU A 516 -0.73 19.59 -13.49
C GLU A 516 -0.88 18.47 -14.54
N LEU A 517 -0.84 17.22 -14.10
CA LEU A 517 -0.98 16.04 -14.94
C LEU A 517 -2.36 16.00 -15.62
N LEU A 518 -3.43 16.26 -14.88
CA LEU A 518 -4.79 16.30 -15.42
C LEU A 518 -4.96 17.45 -16.43
N GLN A 519 -4.34 18.61 -16.18
CA GLN A 519 -4.39 19.73 -17.12
C GLN A 519 -3.75 19.37 -18.46
N GLU A 520 -2.55 18.77 -18.42
CA GLU A 520 -1.85 18.29 -19.61
C GLU A 520 -2.61 17.15 -20.31
N GLU A 521 -3.17 16.23 -19.54
CA GLU A 521 -3.99 15.14 -20.08
C GLU A 521 -5.22 15.66 -20.81
N MET A 522 -5.96 16.61 -20.22
CA MET A 522 -7.13 17.21 -20.85
C MET A 522 -6.77 17.85 -22.20
N GLN A 523 -5.63 18.54 -22.29
CA GLN A 523 -5.16 19.11 -23.56
C GLN A 523 -4.80 18.02 -24.58
N ARG A 524 -4.09 16.96 -24.15
CA ARG A 524 -3.69 15.85 -25.01
C ARG A 524 -4.89 15.04 -25.51
N VAL A 525 -5.93 14.87 -24.69
CA VAL A 525 -7.16 14.17 -25.08
C VAL A 525 -7.89 14.94 -26.18
N LEU A 526 -7.95 16.27 -26.11
CA LEU A 526 -8.54 17.08 -27.18
C LEU A 526 -7.74 16.93 -28.49
N GLN A 527 -6.40 17.05 -28.42
CA GLN A 527 -5.54 16.85 -29.58
C GLN A 527 -5.66 15.44 -30.17
N PHE A 528 -5.78 14.43 -29.31
CA PHE A 528 -6.01 13.05 -29.74
C PHE A 528 -7.35 12.91 -30.48
N PHE A 529 -8.42 13.52 -29.99
CA PHE A 529 -9.72 13.49 -30.67
C PHE A 529 -9.71 14.24 -31.99
N ASP A 530 -9.04 15.39 -32.07
CA ASP A 530 -8.87 16.11 -33.34
C ASP A 530 -8.08 15.26 -34.34
N TRP A 531 -6.96 14.66 -33.91
CA TRP A 531 -6.19 13.74 -34.74
C TRP A 531 -7.02 12.53 -35.19
N GLN A 532 -7.79 11.93 -34.27
CA GLN A 532 -8.61 10.75 -34.57
C GLN A 532 -9.74 11.08 -35.54
N ALA A 533 -10.35 12.27 -35.43
CA ALA A 533 -11.36 12.76 -36.37
C ALA A 533 -10.75 12.93 -37.77
N ASN A 534 -9.62 13.63 -37.88
CA ASN A 534 -8.92 13.82 -39.16
C ASN A 534 -8.51 12.48 -39.79
N TRP A 535 -8.03 11.53 -38.97
CA TRP A 535 -7.69 10.19 -39.46
C TRP A 535 -8.90 9.50 -40.10
N TRP A 536 -10.10 9.61 -39.50
CA TRP A 536 -11.32 9.06 -40.07
C TRP A 536 -11.74 9.75 -41.37
N ASP A 537 -11.59 11.07 -41.46
CA ASP A 537 -11.86 11.83 -42.69
C ASP A 537 -10.92 11.37 -43.82
N GLU A 538 -9.63 11.15 -43.53
CA GLU A 538 -8.67 10.60 -44.49
C GLU A 538 -9.04 9.17 -44.94
N GLN A 539 -9.57 8.33 -44.03
CA GLN A 539 -10.04 7.00 -44.41
C GLN A 539 -11.25 7.07 -45.36
N GLN A 540 -12.15 8.03 -45.18
CA GLN A 540 -13.29 8.23 -46.07
C GLN A 540 -12.83 8.51 -47.51
N ASP A 541 -11.80 9.34 -47.67
CA ASP A 541 -11.25 9.70 -48.98
C ASP A 541 -10.53 8.53 -49.68
N GLN A 542 -10.09 7.52 -48.93
CA GLN A 542 -9.48 6.30 -49.46
C GLN A 542 -10.50 5.25 -49.92
N ILE A 543 -11.78 5.40 -49.55
CA ILE A 543 -12.84 4.47 -49.96
C ILE A 543 -13.37 4.87 -51.33
N ILE A 544 -12.91 4.18 -52.38
CA ILE A 544 -13.48 4.31 -53.72
C ILE A 544 -14.74 3.45 -53.80
N TRP A 545 -15.91 4.09 -53.78
CA TRP A 545 -17.20 3.47 -54.02
C TRP A 545 -17.34 3.11 -55.51
N THR A 546 -16.88 1.92 -55.90
CA THR A 546 -16.93 1.46 -57.30
C THR A 546 -18.31 0.92 -57.72
N HIS A 547 -19.25 0.75 -56.77
CA HIS A 547 -20.68 0.46 -57.01
C HIS A 547 -21.47 0.74 -55.71
N PRO A 548 -22.80 0.99 -55.74
CA PRO A 548 -23.58 1.35 -54.54
C PRO A 548 -23.61 0.30 -53.41
N MET A 549 -23.05 -0.90 -53.62
CA MET A 549 -23.02 -1.98 -52.61
C MET A 549 -21.65 -2.63 -52.41
N THR A 550 -20.58 -2.10 -53.01
CA THR A 550 -19.22 -2.65 -52.84
C THR A 550 -18.23 -1.53 -52.62
N ALA A 551 -17.90 -1.27 -51.35
CA ALA A 551 -16.71 -0.52 -50.98
C ALA A 551 -15.48 -1.40 -51.23
N ARG A 552 -14.48 -0.87 -51.93
CA ARG A 552 -13.11 -1.41 -51.87
C ARG A 552 -12.28 -0.44 -51.07
N ILE A 553 -11.63 -0.94 -50.01
CA ILE A 553 -10.59 -0.20 -49.29
C ILE A 553 -9.30 -0.45 -50.07
N THR A 554 -8.75 0.60 -50.68
CA THR A 554 -7.39 0.58 -51.23
C THR A 554 -6.41 0.80 -50.09
N LEU A 555 -5.83 -0.30 -49.59
CA LEU A 555 -4.71 -0.28 -48.63
C LEU A 555 -3.37 -0.13 -49.35
#